data_AF-A0A0R3SIR6-F1
#
_entry.id   AF-A0A0R3SIR6-F1
#
_cell.length_a   1.000
_cell.length_b   1.000
_cell.length_c   1.000
_cell.angle_alpha   90.00
_cell.angle_beta   90.00
_cell.angle_gamma   90.00
#
_symmetry.space_group_name_H-M   'P 1'
#
loop_
_entity.id
_entity.type
_entity.pdbx_description
1 polymer ?
#
loop_
_entity_poly.entity_id
_entity_poly.type
_entity_poly.pdbx_seq_one_letter_code
_entity_poly.pdbx_strand_id
1 'polypeptide(L)'
;MPYCSTCSICGLPLVTGVTVGRPVPCNHTFHFGCLDSWSRVHAVNGECKCPEETCFMRYKCMVAITTGIGSNVEEFYPIEINYLCPLCNEVVIGEVVSPNLCEHYFCIECITKVGFSSPTCPIDGIPFDVIQVSPCVGAPPTKSVSKLRLLAHL
;
A
#
# COMPACT_ATOMS: atom_id res chain seq x y z
N MET A 1 8.43 -12.80 16.34
CA MET A 1 8.78 -13.12 14.94
C MET A 1 10.21 -12.68 14.72
N PRO A 2 11.13 -13.51 14.21
CA PRO A 2 12.52 -13.11 14.10
C PRO A 2 12.62 -12.06 13.00
N TYR A 3 13.17 -10.90 13.34
CA TYR A 3 13.60 -9.92 12.35
C TYR A 3 14.65 -10.60 11.46
N CYS A 4 14.50 -10.51 10.14
CA CYS A 4 15.49 -11.07 9.24
C CYS A 4 16.80 -10.28 9.42
N SER A 5 17.89 -10.95 9.79
CA SER A 5 19.19 -10.30 10.03
C SER A 5 20.02 -10.12 8.75
N THR A 6 19.57 -10.71 7.65
CA THR A 6 20.25 -10.72 6.35
C THR A 6 19.26 -10.43 5.23
N CYS A 7 19.69 -9.67 4.22
CA CYS A 7 18.89 -9.44 3.04
C CYS A 7 18.99 -10.67 2.11
N SER A 8 17.92 -11.44 1.94
CA SER A 8 17.94 -12.64 1.07
C SER A 8 18.12 -12.34 -0.42
N ILE A 9 17.99 -11.07 -0.85
CA ILE A 9 18.26 -10.65 -2.24
C ILE A 9 19.76 -10.57 -2.52
N CYS A 10 20.56 -9.99 -1.62
CA CYS A 10 22.00 -9.77 -1.84
C CYS A 10 22.92 -10.58 -0.92
N GLY A 11 22.35 -11.29 0.06
CA GLY A 11 23.08 -12.08 1.06
C GLY A 11 23.77 -11.25 2.16
N LEU A 12 23.72 -9.91 2.10
CA LEU A 12 24.42 -9.04 3.05
C LEU A 12 23.60 -8.76 4.33
N PRO A 13 24.24 -8.52 5.49
CA PRO A 13 23.55 -8.22 6.75
C PRO A 13 22.72 -6.93 6.70
N LEU A 14 21.58 -6.94 7.41
CA LEU A 14 20.75 -5.74 7.64
C LEU A 14 21.22 -5.06 8.93
N VAL A 15 22.24 -4.21 8.83
CA VAL A 15 22.85 -3.54 9.97
C VAL A 15 22.05 -2.33 10.47
N THR A 16 22.24 -1.95 11.72
CA THR A 16 21.61 -0.74 12.28
C THR A 16 22.01 0.50 11.48
N GLY A 17 21.02 1.36 11.18
CA GLY A 17 21.24 2.63 10.47
C GLY A 17 21.07 2.55 8.95
N VAL A 18 20.85 1.37 8.36
CA VAL A 18 20.44 1.26 6.96
C VAL A 18 18.92 1.39 6.83
N THR A 19 18.46 1.99 5.73
CA THR A 19 17.04 1.96 5.35
C THR A 19 16.67 0.57 4.83
N VAL A 20 15.72 -0.06 5.50
CA VAL A 20 15.21 -1.37 5.10
C VAL A 20 13.89 -1.23 4.36
N GLY A 21 13.66 -2.05 3.35
CA GLY A 21 12.39 -2.16 2.64
C GLY A 21 11.60 -3.36 3.17
N ARG A 22 10.29 -3.21 3.32
CA ARG A 22 9.36 -4.28 3.70
C ARG A 22 8.19 -4.36 2.72
N PRO A 23 7.94 -5.52 2.08
CA PRO A 23 6.75 -5.71 1.26
C PRO A 23 5.49 -5.76 2.13
N VAL A 24 4.45 -5.02 1.78
CA VAL A 24 3.16 -5.07 2.48
C VAL A 24 2.28 -6.16 1.84
N PRO A 25 1.76 -7.15 2.59
CA PRO A 25 1.51 -7.09 4.04
C PRO A 25 2.48 -7.91 4.92
N CYS A 26 3.54 -8.48 4.37
CA CYS A 26 4.44 -9.33 5.15
C CYS A 26 5.39 -8.51 6.06
N ASN A 27 6.14 -9.23 6.91
CA ASN A 27 7.10 -8.64 7.84
C ASN A 27 8.56 -8.93 7.47
N HIS A 28 8.83 -9.43 6.26
CA HIS A 28 10.19 -9.66 5.78
C HIS A 28 10.86 -8.34 5.42
N THR A 29 12.13 -8.20 5.78
CA THR A 29 12.93 -7.00 5.57
C THR A 29 14.09 -7.26 4.63
N PHE A 30 14.39 -6.28 3.80
CA PHE A 30 15.47 -6.29 2.81
C PHE A 30 16.17 -4.94 2.83
N HIS A 31 17.34 -4.79 2.20
CA HIS A 31 17.81 -3.44 1.89
C HIS A 31 16.78 -2.77 0.98
N PHE A 32 16.39 -1.52 1.28
CA PHE A 32 15.35 -0.85 0.49
C PHE A 32 15.70 -0.81 -1.00
N GLY A 33 16.94 -0.47 -1.35
CA GLY A 33 17.41 -0.48 -2.74
C GLY A 33 17.37 -1.86 -3.41
N CYS A 34 17.61 -2.94 -2.67
CA CYS A 34 17.48 -4.30 -3.20
C CYS A 34 16.02 -4.66 -3.48
N LEU A 35 15.12 -4.34 -2.55
CA LEU A 35 13.69 -4.60 -2.73
C LEU A 35 13.09 -3.76 -3.86
N ASP A 36 13.48 -2.50 -3.96
CA ASP A 36 13.05 -1.60 -5.03
C ASP A 36 13.49 -2.13 -6.40
N SER A 37 14.78 -2.45 -6.54
CA SER A 37 15.34 -3.02 -7.77
C SER A 37 14.67 -4.35 -8.13
N TRP A 38 14.46 -5.23 -7.14
CA TRP A 38 13.74 -6.49 -7.34
C TRP A 38 12.32 -6.26 -7.88
N SER A 39 11.59 -5.32 -7.27
CA SER A 39 10.21 -5.01 -7.63
C SER A 39 10.10 -4.48 -9.06
N ARG A 40 11.05 -3.64 -9.51
CA ARG A 40 11.06 -3.14 -10.90
C ARG A 40 11.24 -4.24 -11.94
N VAL A 41 11.93 -5.32 -11.59
CA VAL A 41 12.22 -6.44 -12.50
C VAL A 41 11.14 -7.52 -12.45
N HIS A 42 10.51 -7.74 -11.28
CA HIS A 42 9.63 -8.87 -11.06
C HIS A 42 8.15 -8.49 -10.90
N ALA A 43 7.81 -7.21 -10.94
CA ALA A 43 6.42 -6.79 -10.91
C ALA A 43 5.67 -7.24 -12.17
N VAL A 44 4.47 -7.80 -11.95
CA VAL A 44 3.54 -8.18 -13.00
C VAL A 44 2.19 -7.59 -12.63
N ASN A 45 1.62 -6.76 -13.51
CA ASN A 45 0.33 -6.08 -13.31
C ASN A 45 0.25 -5.29 -12.00
N GLY A 46 1.28 -4.49 -11.70
CA GLY A 46 1.32 -3.63 -10.51
C GLY A 46 1.54 -4.37 -9.18
N GLU A 47 1.88 -5.65 -9.23
CA GLU A 47 2.08 -6.49 -8.05
C GLU A 47 3.37 -7.32 -8.15
N CYS A 48 4.02 -7.56 -7.02
CA CYS A 48 5.23 -8.39 -6.94
C CYS A 48 5.07 -9.49 -5.88
N LYS A 49 5.77 -10.62 -6.03
CA LYS A 49 5.87 -11.65 -4.99
C LYS A 49 6.99 -11.26 -4.02
N CYS A 50 6.76 -11.45 -2.71
CA CYS A 50 7.80 -11.32 -1.71
C CYS A 50 9.07 -12.10 -2.13
N PRO A 51 10.27 -11.49 -2.08
CA PRO A 51 11.51 -12.17 -2.44
C PRO A 51 11.89 -13.34 -1.53
N GLU A 52 11.29 -13.42 -0.33
CA GLU A 52 11.54 -14.52 0.60
C GLU A 52 10.92 -15.82 0.07
N GLU A 53 11.73 -16.88 -0.09
CA GLU A 53 11.34 -18.09 -0.83
C GLU A 53 10.11 -18.79 -0.23
N THR A 54 10.07 -18.87 1.10
CA THR A 54 8.98 -19.48 1.86
C THR A 54 7.80 -18.52 2.09
N CYS A 55 7.87 -17.29 1.57
CA CYS A 55 6.78 -16.33 1.65
C CYS A 55 5.93 -16.36 0.38
N PHE A 56 4.64 -16.63 0.55
CA PHE A 56 3.67 -16.64 -0.54
C PHE A 56 2.89 -15.34 -0.67
N MET A 57 3.24 -14.31 0.12
CA MET A 57 2.56 -13.03 0.07
C MET A 57 2.97 -12.26 -1.19
N ARG A 58 1.99 -11.60 -1.79
CA ARG A 58 2.17 -10.63 -2.85
C ARG A 58 1.99 -9.22 -2.30
N TYR A 59 2.55 -8.24 -2.99
CA TYR A 59 2.52 -6.85 -2.55
C TYR A 59 2.37 -5.89 -3.73
N LYS A 60 1.54 -4.86 -3.53
CA LYS A 60 1.35 -3.72 -4.45
C LYS A 60 1.99 -2.44 -3.90
N CYS A 61 2.46 -2.47 -2.66
CA CYS A 61 3.23 -1.40 -2.05
C CYS A 61 4.28 -1.97 -1.10
N MET A 62 5.37 -1.23 -0.95
CA MET A 62 6.43 -1.51 0.01
C MET A 62 6.64 -0.28 0.90
N VAL A 63 7.13 -0.51 2.12
CA VAL A 63 7.50 0.57 3.04
C VAL A 63 9.02 0.60 3.21
N ALA A 64 9.61 1.77 3.04
CA ALA A 64 10.98 2.05 3.46
C ALA A 64 10.95 2.48 4.92
N ILE A 65 11.76 1.83 5.75
CA ILE A 65 11.85 2.08 7.18
C ILE A 65 13.26 2.56 7.47
N THR A 66 13.38 3.82 7.88
CA THR A 66 14.67 4.41 8.29
C THR A 66 14.67 4.57 9.80
N THR A 67 15.56 3.87 10.48
CA THR A 67 15.71 3.94 11.94
C THR A 67 16.54 5.16 12.31
N GLY A 68 15.89 6.19 12.86
CA GLY A 68 16.54 7.38 13.42
C GLY A 68 16.69 7.31 14.94
N ILE A 69 17.40 8.29 15.52
CA ILE A 69 17.46 8.46 16.97
C ILE A 69 16.08 8.94 17.45
N GLY A 70 15.26 8.03 17.96
CA GLY A 70 13.99 8.34 18.65
C GLY A 70 12.72 7.84 17.96
N SER A 71 12.70 7.58 16.65
CA SER A 71 11.56 6.97 15.95
C SER A 71 11.97 6.39 14.59
N ASN A 72 11.21 5.40 14.11
CA ASN A 72 11.30 4.93 12.74
C ASN A 72 10.52 5.86 11.82
N VAL A 73 11.12 6.27 10.72
CA VAL A 73 10.42 6.98 9.63
C VAL A 73 9.97 5.93 8.62
N GLU A 74 8.67 5.87 8.36
CA GLU A 74 8.06 4.99 7.36
C GLU A 74 7.62 5.80 6.15
N GLU A 75 8.10 5.41 4.97
CA GLU A 75 7.72 6.01 3.69
C GLU A 75 7.21 4.91 2.74
N PHE A 76 6.08 5.15 2.09
CA PHE A 76 5.39 4.14 1.28
C PHE A 76 5.66 4.35 -0.21
N TYR A 77 5.94 3.25 -0.90
CA TYR A 77 6.29 3.22 -2.32
C TYR A 77 5.37 2.25 -3.07
N PRO A 78 4.45 2.73 -3.93
CA PRO A 78 3.64 1.87 -4.77
C PRO A 78 4.51 1.14 -5.79
N ILE A 79 4.15 -0.09 -6.12
CA ILE A 79 4.77 -0.83 -7.22
C ILE A 79 4.26 -0.31 -8.56
N GLU A 80 2.96 0.00 -8.65
CA GLU A 80 2.36 0.67 -9.79
C GLU A 80 2.33 2.19 -9.58
N ILE A 81 3.28 2.91 -10.18
CA ILE A 81 3.40 4.38 -10.04
C ILE A 81 2.30 5.16 -10.78
N ASN A 82 1.66 4.54 -11.78
CA ASN A 82 0.63 5.16 -12.61
C ASN A 82 -0.72 4.48 -12.41
N TYR A 83 -1.07 4.14 -11.16
CA TYR A 83 -2.35 3.51 -10.87
C TYR A 83 -3.51 4.40 -11.35
N LEU A 84 -4.31 3.86 -12.27
CA LEU A 84 -5.47 4.55 -12.82
C LEU A 84 -6.69 4.29 -11.95
N CYS A 85 -7.39 5.35 -11.56
CA CYS A 85 -8.68 5.22 -10.89
C CYS A 85 -9.68 4.56 -11.85
N PRO A 86 -10.33 3.45 -11.48
CA PRO A 86 -11.24 2.73 -12.39
C PRO A 86 -12.54 3.49 -12.70
N LEU A 87 -12.79 4.63 -12.04
CA LEU A 87 -14.00 5.45 -12.23
C LEU A 87 -13.80 6.64 -13.16
N CYS A 88 -12.61 7.26 -13.14
CA CYS A 88 -12.30 8.41 -14.01
C CYS A 88 -11.18 8.15 -15.00
N ASN A 89 -10.48 7.01 -14.89
CA ASN A 89 -9.33 6.64 -15.72
C ASN A 89 -8.15 7.64 -15.66
N GLU A 90 -8.09 8.43 -14.60
CA GLU A 90 -6.98 9.35 -14.30
C GLU A 90 -5.99 8.71 -13.32
N VAL A 91 -4.72 9.11 -13.41
CA VAL A 91 -3.67 8.69 -12.47
C VAL A 91 -4.00 9.20 -11.07
N VAL A 92 -4.00 8.30 -10.08
CA VAL A 92 -4.15 8.69 -8.68
C VAL A 92 -2.80 9.12 -8.11
N ILE A 93 -2.71 10.39 -7.69
CA ILE A 93 -1.50 10.97 -7.11
C ILE A 93 -1.67 11.07 -5.60
N GLY A 94 -0.75 10.48 -4.84
CA GLY A 94 -0.75 10.54 -3.39
C GLY A 94 -1.66 9.48 -2.74
N GLU A 95 -2.47 9.89 -1.77
CA GLU A 95 -3.35 8.98 -1.02
C GLU A 95 -4.40 8.33 -1.95
N VAL A 96 -4.60 7.03 -1.76
CA VAL A 96 -5.65 6.24 -2.40
C VAL A 96 -6.74 5.92 -1.39
N VAL A 97 -7.95 5.68 -1.89
CA VAL A 97 -9.10 5.36 -1.03
C VAL A 97 -9.75 4.05 -1.41
N SER A 98 -10.20 3.30 -0.42
CA SER A 98 -10.87 2.01 -0.59
C SER A 98 -12.05 1.84 0.37
N PRO A 99 -13.18 1.25 -0.07
CA PRO A 99 -14.21 0.76 0.83
C PRO A 99 -13.69 -0.32 1.79
N ASN A 100 -14.08 -0.28 3.07
CA ASN A 100 -13.50 -1.09 4.16
C ASN A 100 -13.64 -2.63 4.08
N LEU A 101 -14.27 -3.16 3.03
CA LEU A 101 -14.56 -4.59 2.87
C LEU A 101 -14.12 -5.15 1.51
N CYS A 102 -13.36 -4.39 0.73
CA CYS A 102 -12.80 -4.83 -0.55
C CYS A 102 -11.40 -4.25 -0.76
N GLU A 103 -10.66 -4.75 -1.75
CA GLU A 103 -9.33 -4.24 -2.11
C GLU A 103 -9.37 -3.43 -3.43
N HIS A 104 -10.45 -2.69 -3.64
CA HIS A 104 -10.62 -1.81 -4.79
C HIS A 104 -10.27 -0.36 -4.41
N TYR A 105 -9.38 0.26 -5.18
CA TYR A 105 -8.83 1.58 -4.89
C TYR A 105 -9.31 2.64 -5.89
N PHE A 106 -9.53 3.86 -5.42
CA PHE A 106 -10.05 4.97 -6.21
C PHE A 106 -9.32 6.26 -5.85
N CYS A 107 -9.52 7.32 -6.63
CA CYS A 107 -9.23 8.67 -6.16
C CYS A 107 -10.33 9.15 -5.18
N ILE A 108 -9.95 10.06 -4.27
CA ILE A 108 -10.85 10.58 -3.23
C ILE A 108 -12.12 11.20 -3.80
N GLU A 109 -12.02 11.92 -4.92
CA GLU A 109 -13.16 12.59 -5.54
C GLU A 109 -14.21 11.61 -6.05
N CYS A 110 -13.78 10.54 -6.72
CA CYS A 110 -14.71 9.56 -7.31
C CYS A 110 -15.44 8.76 -6.24
N ILE A 111 -14.75 8.24 -5.22
CA ILE A 111 -15.43 7.45 -4.18
C ILE A 111 -16.40 8.31 -3.37
N THR A 112 -16.06 9.57 -3.15
CA THR A 112 -16.90 10.52 -2.43
C THR A 112 -18.20 10.76 -3.21
N LYS A 113 -18.12 11.00 -4.53
CA LYS A 113 -19.30 11.13 -5.41
C LYS A 113 -20.20 9.89 -5.40
N VAL A 114 -19.61 8.68 -5.43
CA VAL A 114 -20.36 7.41 -5.39
C VAL A 114 -21.01 7.16 -4.03
N GLY A 115 -20.26 7.33 -2.94
CA GLY A 115 -20.70 7.01 -1.58
C GLY A 115 -21.95 7.79 -1.13
N PHE A 116 -22.23 8.92 -1.79
CA PHE A 116 -23.44 9.70 -1.58
C PHE A 116 -24.71 9.07 -2.16
N SER A 117 -24.62 8.37 -3.30
CA SER A 117 -25.81 7.87 -4.02
C SER A 117 -26.10 6.38 -3.79
N SER A 118 -25.07 5.54 -3.61
CA SER A 118 -25.20 4.12 -3.26
C SER A 118 -23.96 3.66 -2.49
N PRO A 119 -24.06 3.26 -1.20
CA PRO A 119 -22.92 2.86 -0.37
C PRO A 119 -22.47 1.42 -0.68
N THR A 120 -22.19 1.18 -1.95
CA THR A 120 -21.72 -0.09 -2.50
C THR A 120 -20.51 0.21 -3.36
N CYS A 121 -19.47 -0.61 -3.24
CA CYS A 121 -18.28 -0.46 -4.06
C CYS A 121 -18.67 -0.56 -5.55
N PRO A 122 -18.25 0.39 -6.42
CA PRO A 122 -18.63 0.40 -7.83
C PRO A 122 -18.15 -0.79 -8.66
N ILE A 123 -17.18 -1.55 -8.15
CA ILE A 123 -16.54 -2.64 -8.89
C ILE A 123 -17.23 -3.97 -8.61
N ASP A 124 -17.54 -4.26 -7.34
CA ASP A 124 -18.05 -5.56 -6.90
C ASP A 124 -19.42 -5.49 -6.21
N GLY A 125 -19.96 -4.28 -6.00
CA GLY A 125 -21.25 -4.06 -5.34
C GLY A 125 -21.24 -4.31 -3.82
N ILE A 126 -20.08 -4.58 -3.21
CA ILE A 126 -20.01 -4.86 -1.77
C ILE A 126 -20.41 -3.61 -0.98
N PRO A 127 -21.39 -3.71 -0.05
CA PRO A 127 -21.77 -2.59 0.81
C PRO A 127 -20.61 -2.11 1.67
N PHE A 128 -20.51 -0.81 1.91
CA PHE A 128 -19.50 -0.24 2.80
C PHE A 128 -20.06 0.92 3.63
N ASP A 129 -19.53 1.09 4.83
CA ASP A 129 -19.89 2.15 5.78
C ASP A 129 -18.71 3.06 6.13
N VAL A 130 -17.49 2.63 5.79
CA VAL A 130 -16.24 3.33 6.02
C VAL A 130 -15.42 3.40 4.74
N ILE A 131 -14.90 4.60 4.45
CA ILE A 131 -13.86 4.80 3.45
C ILE A 131 -12.50 4.79 4.16
N GLN A 132 -11.62 3.92 3.72
CA GLN A 132 -10.25 3.79 4.19
C GLN A 132 -9.32 4.58 3.29
N VAL A 133 -8.40 5.34 3.89
CA VAL A 133 -7.38 6.11 3.18
C VAL A 133 -6.03 5.43 3.40
N SER A 134 -5.34 5.12 2.32
CA SER A 134 -4.01 4.50 2.33
C SER A 134 -3.00 5.36 1.57
N PRO A 135 -1.71 5.33 1.95
CA PRO A 135 -0.65 6.06 1.23
C PRO A 135 -0.43 5.62 -0.23
N CYS A 136 -0.79 4.38 -0.57
CA CYS A 136 -0.60 3.75 -1.88
C CYS A 136 -1.52 2.52 -1.98
N VAL A 137 -1.73 2.02 -3.21
CA VAL A 137 -2.47 0.77 -3.45
C VAL A 137 -1.81 -0.40 -2.72
N GLY A 138 -2.58 -1.12 -1.90
CA GLY A 138 -2.09 -2.26 -1.11
C GLY A 138 -1.44 -1.89 0.23
N ALA A 139 -1.28 -0.61 0.57
CA ALA A 139 -0.84 -0.24 1.92
C ALA A 139 -1.98 -0.33 2.94
N PRO A 140 -1.66 -0.58 4.23
CA PRO A 140 -2.64 -0.56 5.29
C PRO A 140 -3.24 0.86 5.42
N PRO A 141 -4.53 0.98 5.74
CA PRO A 141 -5.16 2.28 5.96
C PRO A 141 -4.51 3.06 7.09
N THR A 142 -4.25 4.34 6.87
CA THR A 142 -3.78 5.28 7.90
C THR A 142 -4.90 6.12 8.48
N LYS A 143 -6.00 6.28 7.73
CA LYS A 143 -7.20 6.99 8.17
C LYS A 143 -8.45 6.22 7.77
N SER A 144 -9.53 6.47 8.48
CA SER A 144 -10.85 5.92 8.18
C SER A 144 -11.89 7.01 8.36
N VAL A 145 -12.76 7.17 7.37
CA VAL A 145 -13.82 8.17 7.37
C VAL A 145 -15.15 7.44 7.28
N SER A 146 -15.93 7.53 8.35
CA SER A 146 -17.30 7.04 8.39
C SER A 146 -18.21 7.89 7.51
N LYS A 147 -19.18 7.25 6.85
CA LYS A 147 -20.19 7.91 5.99
C LYS A 147 -20.86 9.14 6.65
N LEU A 148 -21.09 9.13 7.97
CA LEU A 148 -21.68 10.25 8.72
C LEU A 148 -20.86 11.55 8.66
N ARG A 149 -19.54 11.49 8.43
CA ARG A 149 -18.65 12.67 8.40
C ARG A 149 -18.38 13.21 7.00
N LEU A 150 -18.51 12.38 5.95
CA LEU A 150 -18.42 12.85 4.56
C LEU A 150 -19.56 13.81 4.19
N LEU A 151 -20.71 13.69 4.85
CA LEU A 151 -21.87 14.57 4.71
C LEU A 151 -21.73 15.91 5.47
N ALA A 152 -20.75 16.07 6.36
CA ALA A 152 -20.63 17.20 7.29
C ALA A 152 -19.60 18.27 6.85
N HIS A 153 -18.96 18.09 5.70
CA HIS A 153 -18.03 19.05 5.09
C HIS A 153 -18.59 19.69 3.81
N LEU A 154 -19.91 19.66 3.67
CA LEU A 154 -20.73 20.44 2.73
C LEU A 154 -21.60 21.41 3.55
#